data_AF-A0A261KSE7-F1
#
_entry.id   AF-A0A261KSE7-F1
#
_cell.length_a   1.000
_cell.length_b   1.000
_cell.length_c   1.000
_cell.angle_alpha   90.00
_cell.angle_beta   90.00
_cell.angle_gamma   90.00
#
_symmetry.space_group_name_H-M   'P 1'
#
loop_
_entity.id
_entity.type
_entity.pdbx_description
1 polymer ?
#
loop_
_entity_poly.entity_id
_entity_poly.type
_entity_poly.pdbx_seq_one_letter_code
_entity_poly.pdbx_strand_id
1 'polypeptide(L)'
;MSIVALFKSTFLLSSLIVFGNYSQPMLKAFNHPINPQNNNVLLAEKSTPVAAELQEILPKIKEQTQVPILLPSKLLITGTDKKIYIEGKGTTNGYKITLAFEPNCTGNACSIGYFSAEKGGKSLEDEFSRELSLVQNIKGYFRPLTCAASCAPPIIGWEYKGVFYRISLKGVGQSPEIEGETLAKMANSAIEAGGR
;
A
#
# COMPACT_ATOMS: atom_id res chain seq x y z
N MET A 1 -51.86 32.39 18.33
CA MET A 1 -52.74 31.42 19.03
C MET A 1 -52.06 30.07 18.91
N SER A 2 -51.25 29.68 19.90
CA SER A 2 -51.56 28.66 20.93
C SER A 2 -51.66 27.26 20.29
N ILE A 3 -50.96 26.21 20.74
CA ILE A 3 -50.93 25.68 22.11
C ILE A 3 -49.64 24.87 22.35
N VAL A 4 -49.13 25.01 23.58
CA VAL A 4 -48.08 24.25 24.27
C VAL A 4 -48.64 22.92 24.79
N ALA A 5 -47.86 21.84 24.80
CA ALA A 5 -48.06 20.75 25.76
C ALA A 5 -46.73 20.09 26.17
N LEU A 6 -46.31 20.38 27.40
CA LEU A 6 -45.34 19.61 28.18
C LEU A 6 -45.97 18.29 28.64
N PHE A 7 -45.17 17.23 28.72
CA PHE A 7 -45.35 16.21 29.76
C PHE A 7 -43.99 15.75 30.32
N LYS A 8 -43.74 16.13 31.57
CA LYS A 8 -42.75 15.51 32.46
C LYS A 8 -43.38 14.23 33.04
N SER A 9 -42.59 13.17 33.21
CA SER A 9 -42.89 12.15 34.22
C SER A 9 -41.61 11.62 34.85
N THR A 10 -41.39 12.08 36.08
CA THR A 10 -40.46 11.56 37.07
C THR A 10 -41.10 10.36 37.77
N PHE A 11 -40.39 9.24 37.88
CA PHE A 11 -40.67 8.20 38.86
C PHE A 11 -39.38 7.89 39.65
N LEU A 12 -39.42 8.27 40.93
CA LEU A 12 -38.56 7.76 42.00
C LEU A 12 -39.27 6.56 42.63
N LEU A 13 -38.52 5.54 43.07
CA LEU A 13 -38.73 4.67 44.26
C LEU A 13 -37.65 3.56 44.17
N SER A 14 -36.56 3.64 44.94
CA SER A 14 -36.37 3.19 46.34
C SER A 14 -35.96 1.72 46.48
N SER A 15 -34.68 1.54 46.84
CA SER A 15 -34.07 0.62 47.81
C SER A 15 -34.44 -0.86 47.86
N LEU A 16 -33.41 -1.72 47.76
CA LEU A 16 -33.21 -2.86 48.67
C LEU A 16 -31.73 -3.29 48.64
N ILE A 17 -31.04 -3.06 49.76
CA ILE A 17 -29.70 -3.57 50.04
C ILE A 17 -29.86 -4.97 50.61
N VAL A 18 -29.26 -5.98 49.96
CA VAL A 18 -29.11 -7.32 50.52
C VAL A 18 -27.62 -7.56 50.77
N PHE A 19 -27.21 -7.52 52.04
CA PHE A 19 -25.89 -7.98 52.47
C PHE A 19 -25.92 -9.51 52.58
N GLY A 20 -25.47 -10.19 51.52
CA GLY A 20 -25.20 -11.63 51.55
C GLY A 20 -23.77 -11.90 52.01
N ASN A 21 -23.62 -12.38 53.24
CA ASN A 21 -22.38 -12.97 53.74
C ASN A 21 -22.07 -14.26 52.95
N TYR A 22 -21.11 -14.19 52.03
CA TYR A 22 -20.50 -15.37 51.42
C TYR A 22 -19.07 -15.51 51.92
N SER A 23 -18.88 -16.48 52.81
CA SER A 23 -17.59 -17.04 53.19
C SER A 23 -16.88 -17.63 51.96
N GLN A 24 -15.72 -17.08 51.61
CA GLN A 24 -14.85 -17.59 50.55
C GLN A 24 -14.15 -18.87 51.02
N PRO A 25 -14.22 -19.99 50.26
CA PRO A 25 -13.28 -21.09 50.44
C PRO A 25 -11.91 -20.72 49.85
N MET A 26 -10.87 -20.94 50.66
CA MET A 26 -9.46 -20.77 50.32
C MET A 26 -9.08 -21.57 49.07
N LEU A 27 -8.74 -20.88 47.98
CA LEU A 27 -8.03 -21.48 46.86
C LEU A 27 -6.55 -21.62 47.23
N LYS A 28 -6.09 -22.87 47.33
CA LYS A 28 -4.69 -23.27 47.45
C LYS A 28 -3.90 -22.68 46.26
N ALA A 29 -2.91 -21.83 46.56
CA ALA A 29 -1.92 -21.42 45.58
C ALA A 29 -1.07 -22.64 45.16
N PHE A 30 -1.31 -23.15 43.96
CA PHE A 30 -0.41 -24.10 43.31
C PHE A 30 0.74 -23.30 42.69
N ASN A 31 1.85 -23.20 43.43
CA ASN A 31 3.10 -22.66 42.91
C ASN A 31 3.70 -23.67 41.92
N HIS A 32 3.45 -23.46 40.62
CA HIS A 32 4.23 -24.09 39.57
C HIS A 32 5.29 -23.07 39.10
N PRO A 33 6.60 -23.41 39.11
CA PRO A 33 7.62 -22.52 38.61
C PRO A 33 7.50 -22.40 37.09
N ILE A 34 7.01 -21.25 36.62
CA ILE A 34 7.07 -20.89 35.20
C ILE A 34 8.50 -20.47 34.91
N ASN A 35 9.23 -21.33 34.21
CA ASN A 35 10.57 -21.06 33.69
C ASN A 35 10.48 -19.99 32.58
N PRO A 36 11.04 -18.77 32.74
CA PRO A 36 11.01 -17.77 31.68
C PRO A 36 12.22 -17.99 30.77
N GLN A 37 12.12 -18.96 29.87
CA GLN A 37 13.05 -19.09 28.76
C GLN A 37 12.31 -18.71 27.48
N ASN A 38 12.83 -17.65 26.84
CA ASN A 38 12.64 -17.29 25.44
C ASN A 38 11.39 -16.49 25.04
N ASN A 39 11.33 -15.23 25.50
CA ASN A 39 10.52 -14.18 24.88
C ASN A 39 11.28 -13.46 23.73
N ASN A 40 12.10 -14.18 22.98
CA ASN A 40 12.77 -13.67 21.77
C ASN A 40 12.11 -14.23 20.49
N VAL A 41 10.78 -14.29 20.46
CA VAL A 41 10.07 -14.22 19.18
C VAL A 41 9.85 -12.73 18.93
N LEU A 42 10.91 -12.11 18.42
CA LEU A 42 10.83 -10.89 17.64
C LEU A 42 9.57 -10.97 16.78
N LEU A 43 8.75 -9.94 16.88
CA LEU A 43 7.70 -9.60 15.93
C LEU A 43 8.36 -9.58 14.55
N ALA A 44 8.38 -10.74 13.87
CA ALA A 44 8.54 -10.78 12.44
C ALA A 44 7.33 -10.00 11.93
N GLU A 45 7.56 -8.74 11.57
CA GLU A 45 6.58 -7.96 10.82
C GLU A 45 6.04 -8.90 9.76
N LYS A 46 4.71 -9.09 9.75
CA LYS A 46 4.02 -9.89 8.76
C LYS A 46 4.21 -9.17 7.42
N SER A 47 5.39 -9.33 6.83
CA SER A 47 5.76 -8.65 5.60
C SER A 47 4.85 -9.22 4.52
N THR A 48 4.02 -8.34 3.96
CA THR A 48 3.23 -8.75 2.81
C THR A 48 4.24 -9.06 1.70
N PRO A 49 4.17 -10.22 1.02
CA PRO A 49 5.16 -10.58 0.01
C PRO A 49 5.10 -9.61 -1.18
N VAL A 50 6.23 -9.41 -1.86
CA VAL A 50 6.27 -8.58 -3.08
C VAL A 50 5.72 -9.41 -4.23
N ALA A 51 5.11 -8.75 -5.22
CA ALA A 51 4.62 -9.43 -6.42
C ALA A 51 5.69 -10.39 -6.95
N ALA A 52 5.29 -11.62 -7.27
CA ALA A 52 6.21 -12.74 -7.52
C ALA A 52 7.23 -12.42 -8.61
N GLU A 53 6.79 -11.71 -9.65
CA GLU A 53 7.61 -11.29 -10.78
C GLU A 53 8.73 -10.34 -10.34
N LEU A 54 8.51 -9.50 -9.33
CA LEU A 54 9.46 -8.51 -8.83
C LEU A 54 10.43 -9.05 -7.77
N GLN A 55 10.28 -10.31 -7.34
CA GLN A 55 11.11 -10.87 -6.27
C GLN A 55 12.58 -10.98 -6.66
N GLU A 56 12.86 -11.42 -7.88
CA GLU A 56 14.24 -11.66 -8.34
C GLU A 56 15.06 -10.37 -8.50
N ILE A 57 14.42 -9.25 -8.85
CA ILE A 57 15.11 -7.96 -9.03
C ILE A 57 15.40 -7.25 -7.71
N LEU A 58 14.69 -7.59 -6.64
CA LEU A 58 14.74 -6.87 -5.37
C LEU A 58 16.14 -6.85 -4.73
N PRO A 59 16.88 -7.96 -4.60
CA PRO A 59 18.24 -7.94 -4.02
C PRO A 59 19.18 -6.99 -4.75
N LYS A 60 19.14 -7.00 -6.09
CA LYS A 60 19.96 -6.11 -6.92
C LYS A 60 19.66 -4.64 -6.67
N ILE A 61 18.39 -4.26 -6.52
CA ILE A 61 18.01 -2.87 -6.25
C ILE A 61 18.43 -2.47 -4.84
N LYS A 62 18.21 -3.34 -3.85
CA LYS A 62 18.60 -3.12 -2.44
C LYS A 62 20.08 -2.80 -2.28
N GLU A 63 20.95 -3.51 -2.99
CA GLU A 63 22.39 -3.28 -2.94
C GLU A 63 22.80 -1.90 -3.49
N GLN A 64 21.96 -1.28 -4.31
CA GLN A 64 22.31 -0.09 -5.10
C GLN A 64 21.66 1.20 -4.61
N THR A 65 20.63 1.12 -3.76
CA THR A 65 19.82 2.27 -3.37
C THR A 65 19.73 2.46 -1.86
N GLN A 66 19.58 3.72 -1.44
CA GLN A 66 19.26 4.08 -0.06
C GLN A 66 17.81 4.54 0.10
N VAL A 67 17.05 4.68 -1.00
CA VAL A 67 15.64 5.04 -0.89
C VAL A 67 14.80 3.83 -0.48
N PRO A 68 13.73 4.00 0.32
CA PRO A 68 12.82 2.91 0.63
C PRO A 68 12.24 2.31 -0.66
N ILE A 69 12.30 0.99 -0.80
CA ILE A 69 11.78 0.29 -1.98
C ILE A 69 10.30 -0.01 -1.74
N LEU A 70 9.44 0.77 -2.40
CA LEU A 70 7.98 0.55 -2.37
C LEU A 70 7.59 -0.14 -3.68
N LEU A 71 7.22 -1.42 -3.55
CA LEU A 71 6.72 -2.23 -4.66
C LEU A 71 5.40 -2.88 -4.28
N PRO A 72 4.49 -3.08 -5.24
CA PRO A 72 3.18 -3.64 -4.95
C PRO A 72 3.28 -5.12 -4.55
N SER A 73 2.28 -5.57 -3.80
CA SER A 73 2.19 -6.98 -3.38
C SER A 73 1.66 -7.89 -4.49
N LYS A 74 1.04 -7.32 -5.54
CA LYS A 74 0.59 -8.01 -6.75
C LYS A 74 0.76 -7.10 -7.96
N LEU A 75 1.15 -7.66 -9.10
CA LEU A 75 1.04 -6.98 -10.39
C LEU A 75 -0.37 -7.15 -10.94
N LEU A 76 -1.09 -6.03 -11.07
CA LEU A 76 -2.46 -6.00 -11.59
C LEU A 76 -2.47 -5.62 -13.08
N ILE A 77 -1.74 -6.39 -13.88
CA ILE A 77 -1.71 -6.25 -15.34
C ILE A 77 -2.65 -7.30 -15.91
N THR A 78 -3.58 -6.85 -16.75
CA THR A 78 -4.56 -7.69 -17.47
C THR A 78 -4.23 -7.73 -18.96
N GLY A 79 -4.69 -8.78 -19.65
CA GLY A 79 -4.55 -8.89 -21.10
C GLY A 79 -3.19 -9.35 -21.60
N THR A 80 -2.41 -10.05 -20.77
CA THR A 80 -1.20 -10.74 -21.21
C THR A 80 -0.99 -12.07 -20.50
N ASP A 81 -0.90 -13.13 -21.31
CA ASP A 81 -0.48 -14.46 -20.86
C ASP A 81 1.03 -14.66 -21.07
N LYS A 82 1.67 -13.65 -21.68
CA LYS A 82 3.10 -13.66 -22.00
C LYS A 82 3.93 -13.47 -20.74
N LYS A 83 5.09 -14.11 -20.74
CA LYS A 83 6.14 -13.88 -19.74
C LYS A 83 6.52 -12.40 -19.68
N ILE A 84 6.58 -11.85 -18.47
CA ILE A 84 7.08 -10.51 -18.21
C ILE A 84 8.58 -10.60 -17.92
N TYR A 85 9.38 -9.85 -18.68
CA TYR A 85 10.80 -9.68 -18.45
C TYR A 85 11.03 -8.45 -17.58
N ILE A 86 11.83 -8.61 -16.53
CA ILE A 86 12.09 -7.56 -15.54
C ILE A 86 13.58 -7.26 -15.51
N GLU A 87 13.90 -5.98 -15.69
CA GLU A 87 15.24 -5.46 -15.56
C GLU A 87 15.20 -4.23 -14.66
N GLY A 88 16.30 -3.92 -13.98
CA GLY A 88 16.32 -2.76 -13.11
C GLY A 88 17.72 -2.38 -12.67
N LYS A 89 17.82 -1.13 -12.21
CA LYS A 89 19.03 -0.53 -11.64
C LYS A 89 18.66 0.44 -10.53
N GLY A 90 19.43 0.41 -9.46
CA GLY A 90 19.41 1.40 -8.39
C GLY A 90 20.55 2.40 -8.51
N THR A 91 20.40 3.50 -7.79
CA THR A 91 21.42 4.49 -7.47
C THR A 91 21.21 4.90 -6.02
N THR A 92 22.18 5.57 -5.40
CA THR A 92 22.03 6.07 -4.02
C THR A 92 20.74 6.86 -3.79
N ASN A 93 20.25 7.58 -4.81
CA ASN A 93 19.09 8.46 -4.72
C ASN A 93 17.80 7.89 -5.35
N GLY A 94 17.77 6.64 -5.79
CA GLY A 94 16.60 6.15 -6.51
C GLY A 94 16.75 4.79 -7.15
N TYR A 95 15.70 4.33 -7.83
CA TYR A 95 15.74 3.14 -8.66
C TYR A 95 14.77 3.25 -9.82
N LYS A 96 15.02 2.43 -10.85
CA LYS A 96 14.06 2.17 -11.93
C LYS A 96 14.05 0.68 -12.25
N ILE A 97 12.86 0.09 -12.26
CA ILE A 97 12.58 -1.28 -12.66
C ILE A 97 11.68 -1.22 -13.87
N THR A 98 12.08 -1.83 -14.98
CA THR A 98 11.37 -1.83 -16.26
C THR A 98 10.79 -3.22 -16.52
N LEU A 99 9.56 -3.23 -17.03
CA LEU A 99 8.84 -4.44 -17.43
C LEU A 99 8.72 -4.44 -18.96
N ALA A 100 8.95 -5.59 -19.58
CA ALA A 100 8.86 -5.76 -21.03
C ALA A 100 8.29 -7.14 -21.40
N PHE A 101 7.77 -7.27 -22.62
CA PHE A 101 7.32 -8.55 -23.18
C PHE A 101 8.47 -9.41 -23.74
N GLU A 102 9.65 -8.81 -23.91
CA GLU A 102 10.83 -9.44 -24.49
C GLU A 102 12.09 -8.98 -23.74
N PRO A 103 13.16 -9.81 -23.69
CA PRO A 103 14.43 -9.41 -23.08
C PRO A 103 15.10 -8.29 -23.90
N ASN A 104 15.90 -7.44 -23.25
CA ASN A 104 16.64 -6.34 -23.89
C ASN A 104 15.76 -5.38 -24.71
N CYS A 105 14.52 -5.14 -24.27
CA CYS A 105 13.60 -4.25 -24.95
C CYS A 105 14.07 -2.79 -24.94
N THR A 106 14.32 -2.23 -26.13
CA THR A 106 14.76 -0.83 -26.30
C THR A 106 13.67 0.10 -26.84
N GLY A 107 12.50 -0.43 -27.20
CA GLY A 107 11.43 0.32 -27.86
C GLY A 107 10.10 0.34 -27.10
N ASN A 108 9.25 1.32 -27.42
CA ASN A 108 7.92 1.44 -26.80
C ASN A 108 7.00 0.25 -27.09
N ALA A 109 7.18 -0.46 -28.21
CA ALA A 109 6.32 -1.57 -28.60
C ALA A 109 6.44 -2.78 -27.67
N CYS A 110 7.68 -3.16 -27.31
CA CYS A 110 7.95 -4.27 -26.40
C CYS A 110 7.87 -3.89 -24.91
N SER A 111 7.85 -2.58 -24.59
CA SER A 111 7.80 -2.10 -23.21
C SER A 111 6.39 -2.25 -22.62
N ILE A 112 6.31 -2.76 -21.39
CA ILE A 112 5.08 -2.76 -20.58
C ILE A 112 5.03 -1.48 -19.75
N GLY A 113 6.14 -1.09 -19.14
CA GLY A 113 6.19 0.07 -18.26
C GLY A 113 7.30 -0.01 -17.22
N TYR A 114 7.15 0.72 -16.11
CA TYR A 114 8.15 0.79 -15.06
C TYR A 114 7.59 1.11 -13.67
N PHE A 115 8.40 0.78 -12.67
CA PHE A 115 8.37 1.30 -11.31
C PHE A 115 9.61 2.16 -11.10
N SER A 116 9.47 3.33 -10.46
CA SER A 116 10.64 4.14 -10.10
C SER A 116 10.46 4.89 -8.80
N ALA A 117 11.58 5.27 -8.19
CA ALA A 117 11.63 6.14 -7.04
C ALA A 117 12.81 7.10 -7.17
N GLU A 118 12.61 8.36 -6.79
CA GLU A 118 13.62 9.42 -6.86
C GLU A 118 13.57 10.30 -5.62
N LYS A 119 14.66 10.34 -4.86
CA LYS A 119 14.82 11.20 -3.69
C LYS A 119 14.83 12.67 -4.11
N GLY A 120 13.97 13.48 -3.50
CA GLY A 120 13.80 14.88 -3.87
C GLY A 120 13.13 15.11 -5.22
N GLY A 121 12.71 14.04 -5.90
CA GLY A 121 11.88 14.12 -7.09
C GLY A 121 10.53 14.77 -6.78
N LYS A 122 9.85 15.28 -7.81
CA LYS A 122 8.55 15.93 -7.69
C LYS A 122 7.61 15.51 -8.81
N SER A 123 6.32 15.79 -8.59
CA SER A 123 5.33 15.83 -9.64
C SER A 123 5.69 16.94 -10.62
N LEU A 124 5.68 16.64 -11.92
CA LEU A 124 5.84 17.64 -12.98
C LEU A 124 4.46 18.09 -13.43
N GLU A 125 4.25 19.40 -13.61
CA GLU A 125 2.92 19.98 -13.86
C GLU A 125 2.19 19.34 -15.06
N ASP A 126 2.93 18.98 -16.12
CA ASP A 126 2.36 18.38 -17.34
C ASP A 126 2.37 16.84 -17.36
N GLU A 127 2.87 16.18 -16.32
CA GLU A 127 2.93 14.71 -16.26
C GLU A 127 1.58 14.09 -15.87
N PHE A 128 0.76 14.82 -15.11
CA PHE A 128 -0.45 14.34 -14.45
C PHE A 128 -1.68 15.19 -14.79
N SER A 129 -2.86 14.56 -14.89
CA SER A 129 -4.10 15.25 -15.28
C SER A 129 -5.12 15.37 -14.14
N ARG A 130 -5.02 14.56 -13.08
CA ARG A 130 -5.92 14.60 -11.92
C ARG A 130 -5.28 14.01 -10.67
N GLU A 131 -5.83 14.34 -9.51
CA GLU A 131 -5.41 13.77 -8.22
C GLU A 131 -6.28 12.55 -7.85
N LEU A 132 -5.68 11.59 -7.12
CA LEU A 132 -6.35 10.46 -6.50
C LEU A 132 -5.95 10.38 -5.02
N SER A 133 -6.89 10.08 -4.13
CA SER A 133 -6.57 9.80 -2.73
C SER A 133 -6.01 8.39 -2.57
N LEU A 134 -4.84 8.27 -1.97
CA LEU A 134 -4.22 7.00 -1.60
C LEU A 134 -4.40 6.74 -0.10
N VAL A 135 -4.03 5.53 0.32
CA VAL A 135 -3.99 5.16 1.75
C VAL A 135 -3.15 6.15 2.55
N GLN A 136 -3.44 6.24 3.85
CA GLN A 136 -2.77 7.19 4.77
C GLN A 136 -2.95 8.67 4.35
N ASN A 137 -4.02 8.99 3.61
CA ASN A 137 -4.32 10.32 3.07
C ASN A 137 -3.18 10.88 2.19
N ILE A 138 -2.39 10.00 1.57
CA ILE A 138 -1.36 10.42 0.62
C ILE A 138 -2.04 10.88 -0.67
N LYS A 139 -1.58 12.01 -1.20
CA LYS A 139 -2.02 12.50 -2.50
C LYS A 139 -1.27 11.75 -3.61
N GLY A 140 -2.03 11.07 -4.47
CA GLY A 140 -1.56 10.51 -5.73
C GLY A 140 -1.86 11.46 -6.89
N TYR A 141 -0.95 11.54 -7.85
CA TYR A 141 -1.10 12.26 -9.10
C TYR A 141 -1.24 11.23 -10.22
N PHE A 142 -2.27 11.33 -11.05
CA PHE A 142 -2.59 10.34 -12.07
C PHE A 142 -2.80 10.98 -13.43
N ARG A 143 -2.37 10.27 -14.47
CA ARG A 143 -2.76 10.51 -15.87
C ARG A 143 -3.13 9.18 -16.52
N PRO A 144 -4.25 9.11 -17.25
CA PRO A 144 -4.63 7.90 -17.97
C PRO A 144 -3.72 7.64 -19.16
N LEU A 145 -3.95 6.53 -19.85
CA LEU A 145 -3.30 6.27 -21.12
C LEU A 145 -3.58 7.43 -22.10
N THR A 146 -2.52 7.92 -22.73
CA THR A 146 -2.63 9.01 -23.72
C THR A 146 -1.92 8.60 -25.00
N CYS A 147 -2.63 8.65 -26.12
CA CYS A 147 -2.05 8.38 -27.44
C CYS A 147 -1.96 9.67 -28.26
N ALA A 148 -0.75 9.97 -28.72
CA ALA A 148 -0.50 10.93 -29.78
C ALA A 148 0.24 10.18 -30.91
N ALA A 149 1.43 10.64 -31.33
CA ALA A 149 2.31 9.89 -32.24
C ALA A 149 2.78 8.54 -31.64
N SER A 150 2.81 8.43 -30.32
CA SER A 150 3.03 7.18 -29.56
C SER A 150 2.09 7.16 -28.35
N CYS A 151 1.67 5.97 -27.92
CA CYS A 151 0.90 5.82 -26.70
C CYS A 151 1.81 5.77 -25.48
N ALA A 152 1.60 6.69 -24.53
CA ALA A 152 2.20 6.65 -23.20
C ALA A 152 1.28 5.84 -22.27
N PRO A 153 1.83 4.89 -21.48
CA PRO A 153 1.03 4.16 -20.50
C PRO A 153 0.38 5.11 -19.47
N PRO A 154 -0.71 4.68 -18.82
CA PRO A 154 -1.21 5.37 -17.65
C PRO A 154 -0.16 5.35 -16.55
N ILE A 155 -0.14 6.42 -15.74
CA ILE A 155 0.84 6.62 -14.69
C ILE A 155 0.19 7.14 -13.43
N ILE A 156 0.66 6.66 -12.29
CA ILE A 156 0.41 7.27 -10.98
C ILE A 156 1.74 7.60 -10.32
N GLY A 157 1.83 8.75 -9.66
CA GLY A 157 2.96 9.15 -8.85
C GLY A 157 2.52 9.67 -7.48
N TRP A 158 3.35 9.50 -6.46
CA TRP A 158 3.09 10.02 -5.12
C TRP A 158 4.39 10.29 -4.38
N GLU A 159 4.34 11.20 -3.41
CA GLU A 159 5.45 11.43 -2.51
C GLU A 159 5.29 10.59 -1.25
N TYR A 160 6.36 9.93 -0.82
CA TYR A 160 6.43 9.26 0.46
C TYR A 160 7.82 9.46 1.07
N LYS A 161 7.87 10.08 2.27
CA LYS A 161 9.13 10.35 3.01
C LYS A 161 10.21 11.05 2.17
N GLY A 162 9.82 12.08 1.38
CA GLY A 162 10.75 12.86 0.55
C GLY A 162 11.27 12.14 -0.70
N VAL A 163 10.64 11.02 -1.08
CA VAL A 163 10.92 10.27 -2.30
C VAL A 163 9.67 10.27 -3.16
N PHE A 164 9.82 10.60 -4.44
CA PHE A 164 8.71 10.57 -5.39
C PHE A 164 8.71 9.24 -6.14
N TYR A 165 7.62 8.50 -5.99
CA TYR A 165 7.42 7.18 -6.57
C TYR A 165 6.56 7.29 -7.81
N ARG A 166 6.77 6.40 -8.77
CA ARG A 166 5.95 6.28 -9.98
C ARG A 166 5.67 4.81 -10.31
N ILE A 167 4.44 4.55 -10.75
CA ILE A 167 4.04 3.31 -11.43
C ILE A 167 3.44 3.72 -12.76
N SER A 168 4.06 3.30 -13.87
CA SER A 168 3.56 3.53 -15.22
C SER A 168 3.48 2.19 -15.94
N LEU A 169 2.29 1.68 -16.24
CA LEU A 169 2.13 0.30 -16.76
C LEU A 169 1.01 0.20 -17.79
N LYS A 170 1.26 -0.49 -18.90
CA LYS A 170 0.23 -0.94 -19.84
C LYS A 170 -0.60 -2.07 -19.24
N GLY A 171 -1.83 -2.25 -19.75
CA GLY A 171 -2.70 -3.37 -19.40
C GLY A 171 -3.37 -3.26 -18.03
N VAL A 172 -3.38 -2.08 -17.40
CA VAL A 172 -3.97 -1.86 -16.07
C VAL A 172 -5.44 -1.45 -16.09
N GLY A 173 -6.07 -1.42 -17.26
CA GLY A 173 -7.49 -1.09 -17.40
C GLY A 173 -7.91 -0.88 -18.85
N GLN A 174 -9.22 -0.81 -19.07
CA GLN A 174 -9.84 -0.51 -20.36
C GLN A 174 -10.45 0.89 -20.43
N SER A 175 -10.44 1.64 -19.32
CA SER A 175 -10.89 3.03 -19.23
C SER A 175 -10.02 3.82 -18.25
N PRO A 176 -9.98 5.16 -18.35
CA PRO A 176 -9.24 6.01 -17.40
C PRO A 176 -9.56 5.74 -15.93
N GLU A 177 -10.82 5.43 -15.61
CA GLU A 177 -11.30 5.15 -14.26
C GLU A 177 -10.70 3.84 -13.74
N ILE A 178 -10.79 2.77 -14.54
CA ILE A 178 -10.24 1.44 -14.18
C ILE A 178 -8.71 1.50 -14.07
N GLU A 179 -8.04 2.23 -14.98
CA GLU A 179 -6.60 2.47 -14.91
C GLU A 179 -6.21 3.16 -13.60
N GLY A 180 -6.91 4.23 -13.24
CA GLY A 180 -6.67 4.97 -12.00
C GLY A 180 -6.88 4.12 -10.75
N GLU A 181 -7.99 3.38 -10.67
CA GLU A 181 -8.27 2.46 -9.57
C GLU A 181 -7.22 1.35 -9.44
N THR A 182 -6.79 0.79 -10.57
CA THR A 182 -5.85 -0.34 -10.60
C THR A 182 -4.45 0.11 -10.20
N LEU A 183 -3.99 1.25 -10.72
CA LEU A 183 -2.74 1.86 -10.31
C LEU A 183 -2.76 2.30 -8.84
N ALA A 184 -3.88 2.88 -8.37
CA ALA A 184 -4.05 3.24 -6.96
C ALA A 184 -4.03 2.01 -6.04
N LYS A 185 -4.66 0.89 -6.41
CA LYS A 185 -4.60 -0.38 -5.66
C LYS A 185 -3.15 -0.89 -5.54
N MET A 186 -2.38 -0.85 -6.62
CA MET A 186 -0.96 -1.23 -6.58
C MET A 186 -0.15 -0.28 -5.70
N ALA A 187 -0.31 1.04 -5.85
CA ALA A 187 0.35 2.05 -5.02
C ALA A 187 0.02 1.87 -3.53
N ASN A 188 -1.25 1.70 -3.19
CA ASN A 188 -1.71 1.47 -1.83
C ASN A 188 -1.07 0.23 -1.22
N SER A 189 -1.04 -0.90 -1.95
CA SER A 189 -0.40 -2.12 -1.46
C SER A 189 1.12 -1.96 -1.24
N ALA A 190 1.77 -1.09 -2.03
CA ALA A 190 3.17 -0.77 -1.86
C ALA A 190 3.41 0.10 -0.62
N ILE A 191 2.54 1.09 -0.38
CA ILE A 191 2.59 1.97 0.79
C ILE A 191 2.33 1.17 2.09
N GLU A 192 1.30 0.32 2.09
CA GLU A 192 0.91 -0.50 3.25
C GLU A 192 1.98 -1.53 3.62
N ALA A 193 2.63 -2.14 2.63
CA ALA A 193 3.71 -3.10 2.87
C ALA A 193 5.01 -2.44 3.35
N GLY A 194 5.17 -1.14 3.11
CA GLY A 194 6.36 -0.39 3.49
C GLY A 194 7.61 -0.71 2.65
N GLY A 195 8.76 -0.25 3.13
CA GLY A 195 10.05 -0.46 2.49
C GLY A 195 10.47 -1.92 2.57
N ARG A 196 10.81 -2.53 1.42
CA ARG A 196 11.14 -3.95 1.33
C ARG A 196 12.61 -4.22 1.16
#